data_AF-A0A7C1LMZ0-F1
#
_entry.id   AF-A0A7C1LMZ0-F1
#
_cell.length_a   1.000
_cell.length_b   1.000
_cell.length_c   1.000
_cell.angle_alpha   90.00
_cell.angle_beta   90.00
_cell.angle_gamma   90.00
#
_symmetry.space_group_name_H-M   'P 1'
#
loop_
_entity.id
_entity.type
_entity.pdbx_description
1 polymer ?
#
loop_
_entity_poly.entity_id
_entity_poly.type
_entity_poly.pdbx_seq_one_letter_code
_entity_poly.pdbx_strand_id
1 'polypeptide(L)'
;MVQTLIVAYETIDDNKYRKFAIDTFYWFLGKNSLNQEVYNDLTGGCHDGFGEHSLNMNQGAESIISYLLARLSIDSKEMNFLFDNEKANPDLIF
;
A
#
# COMPACT_ATOMS: atom_id res chain seq x y z
N MET A 1 -8.69 -1.24 -0.83
CA MET A 1 -8.24 -0.42 -1.98
C MET A 1 -7.02 -1.02 -2.67
N VAL A 2 -5.93 -1.33 -1.96
CA VAL A 2 -4.72 -1.97 -2.54
C VAL A 2 -5.05 -3.23 -3.36
N GLN A 3 -5.77 -4.18 -2.77
CA GLN A 3 -6.17 -5.43 -3.45
C GLN A 3 -6.98 -5.18 -4.72
N THR A 4 -7.90 -4.21 -4.70
CA THR A 4 -8.71 -3.85 -5.88
C THR A 4 -7.83 -3.36 -7.03
N LEU A 5 -6.80 -2.56 -6.73
CA LEU A 5 -5.87 -2.05 -7.73
C LEU A 5 -4.95 -3.13 -8.27
N ILE A 6 -4.55 -4.10 -7.42
CA ILE A 6 -3.81 -5.29 -7.85
C ILE A 6 -4.66 -6.12 -8.81
N VAL A 7 -5.91 -6.42 -8.46
CA VAL A 7 -6.82 -7.16 -9.35
C VAL A 7 -7.08 -6.41 -10.65
N ALA A 8 -7.21 -5.09 -10.60
CA ALA A 8 -7.37 -4.26 -11.80
C ALA A 8 -6.13 -4.35 -12.71
N TYR A 9 -4.93 -4.32 -12.13
CA TYR A 9 -3.69 -4.54 -12.86
C TYR A 9 -3.66 -5.93 -13.50
N GLU A 10 -3.91 -6.99 -12.74
CA GLU A 10 -3.91 -8.39 -13.23
C GLU A 10 -4.93 -8.62 -14.35
N THR A 11 -6.04 -7.88 -14.34
CA THR A 11 -7.12 -8.04 -15.33
C THR A 11 -6.91 -7.19 -16.59
N ILE A 12 -6.32 -6.00 -16.45
CA ILE A 12 -6.26 -4.99 -17.52
C ILE A 12 -4.84 -4.85 -18.10
N ASP A 13 -3.81 -5.32 -17.38
CA ASP A 13 -2.38 -5.21 -17.71
C ASP A 13 -1.91 -3.76 -17.95
N ASP A 14 -2.45 -2.82 -17.17
CA ASP A 14 -2.08 -1.41 -17.22
C ASP A 14 -1.30 -1.02 -15.95
N ASN A 15 0.01 -0.76 -16.12
CA ASN A 15 0.96 -0.44 -15.06
C ASN A 15 0.54 0.72 -14.15
N LYS A 16 -0.37 1.60 -14.59
CA LYS A 16 -0.90 2.66 -13.71
C LYS A 16 -1.58 2.10 -12.47
N TYR A 17 -2.30 0.98 -12.59
CA TYR A 17 -3.02 0.38 -11.45
C TYR A 17 -2.06 -0.24 -10.45
N ARG A 18 -0.98 -0.84 -10.93
CA ARG A 18 0.11 -1.31 -10.10
C ARG A 18 0.76 -0.15 -9.32
N LYS A 19 1.08 0.96 -10.02
CA LYS A 19 1.58 2.18 -9.36
C LYS A 19 0.62 2.69 -8.30
N PHE A 20 -0.68 2.74 -8.60
CA PHE A 20 -1.69 3.14 -7.62
C PHE A 20 -1.78 2.18 -6.43
N ALA A 21 -1.65 0.87 -6.64
CA ALA A 21 -1.64 -0.10 -5.54
C ALA A 21 -0.49 0.18 -4.56
N ILE A 22 0.69 0.45 -5.10
CA ILE A 22 1.90 0.81 -4.35
C ILE A 22 1.72 2.13 -3.60
N ASP A 23 1.27 3.18 -4.29
CA ASP A 23 1.03 4.48 -3.68
C ASP A 23 -0.04 4.41 -2.58
N THR A 24 -1.07 3.60 -2.79
CA THR A 24 -2.11 3.33 -1.78
C THR A 24 -1.55 2.54 -0.60
N PHE A 25 -0.62 1.61 -0.81
CA PHE A 25 0.05 0.91 0.29
C PHE A 25 0.94 1.87 1.10
N TYR A 26 1.69 2.75 0.43
CA TYR A 26 2.52 3.76 1.11
C TYR A 26 1.73 4.75 1.96
N TRP A 27 0.42 4.89 1.74
CA TRP A 27 -0.45 5.66 2.63
C TRP A 27 -0.35 5.19 4.09
N PHE A 28 -0.24 3.87 4.33
CA PHE A 28 -0.06 3.31 5.68
C PHE A 28 1.27 3.73 6.31
N LEU A 29 2.28 3.98 5.48
CA LEU A 29 3.66 4.30 5.86
C LEU A 29 3.94 5.80 5.84
N GLY A 30 2.90 6.63 5.84
CA GLY A 30 3.03 8.08 5.94
C GLY A 30 2.95 8.85 4.62
N LYS A 31 2.77 8.20 3.47
CA LYS A 31 2.47 8.91 2.20
C LYS A 31 1.00 9.30 2.12
N ASN A 32 0.56 10.11 3.07
CA ASN A 32 -0.81 10.59 3.22
C ASN A 32 -0.83 12.09 3.53
N SER A 33 -2.03 12.69 3.57
CA SER A 33 -2.20 14.14 3.75
C SER A 33 -1.61 14.70 5.05
N LEU A 34 -1.43 13.86 6.07
CA LEU A 34 -0.85 14.25 7.36
C LEU A 34 0.66 13.98 7.45
N ASN A 35 1.25 13.29 6.45
CA ASN A 35 2.63 12.79 6.50
C ASN A 35 2.93 11.99 7.79
N GLN A 36 1.96 11.20 8.27
CA GLN A 36 2.05 10.45 9.53
C GLN A 36 1.86 8.95 9.28
N GLU A 37 2.68 8.12 9.91
CA GLU A 37 2.57 6.65 9.84
C GLU A 37 1.27 6.17 10.49
N VAL A 38 0.43 5.50 9.69
CA VAL A 38 -0.83 4.90 10.17
C VAL A 38 -0.55 3.55 10.81
N TYR A 39 0.33 2.77 10.20
CA TYR A 39 0.89 1.56 10.78
C TYR A 39 2.23 1.89 11.44
N ASN A 40 2.39 1.49 12.70
CA ASN A 40 3.61 1.67 13.47
C ASN A 40 4.38 0.34 13.54
N ASP A 41 5.56 0.28 12.92
CA ASP A 41 6.35 -0.95 12.84
C ASP A 41 7.03 -1.35 14.16
N LEU A 42 7.14 -0.41 15.12
CA LEU A 42 7.68 -0.69 16.45
C LEU A 42 6.65 -1.38 17.35
N THR A 43 5.38 -1.02 17.23
CA THR A 43 4.31 -1.56 18.07
C THR A 43 3.48 -2.65 17.37
N GLY A 44 3.54 -2.71 16.04
CA GLY A 44 2.65 -3.52 15.21
C GLY A 44 1.20 -3.00 15.18
N GLY A 45 0.94 -1.81 15.73
CA GLY A 45 -0.39 -1.20 15.78
C GLY A 45 -0.73 -0.45 14.50
N CYS A 46 -2.03 -0.34 14.20
CA CYS A 46 -2.53 0.43 13.05
C CYS A 46 -3.66 1.35 13.50
N HIS A 47 -3.50 2.65 13.30
CA HIS A 47 -4.48 3.67 13.66
C HIS A 47 -5.72 3.57 12.75
N ASP A 48 -6.90 3.69 13.33
CA ASP A 48 -8.17 3.42 12.63
C ASP A 48 -8.81 4.65 11.96
N GLY A 49 -8.23 5.85 12.09
CA GLY A 49 -8.85 7.06 11.58
C GLY A 49 -7.94 8.28 11.47
N PHE A 50 -8.47 9.33 10.84
CA PHE A 50 -7.84 10.64 10.65
C PHE A 50 -8.63 11.70 11.42
N GLY A 51 -7.92 12.54 12.16
CA GLY A 51 -8.37 13.86 12.58
C GLY A 51 -7.86 14.94 11.63
N GLU A 52 -8.19 16.20 11.94
CA GLU A 52 -7.81 17.36 11.11
C GLU A 52 -6.28 17.55 11.01
N HIS A 53 -5.55 17.22 12.08
CA HIS A 53 -4.12 17.45 12.19
C HIS A 53 -3.33 16.23 12.69
N SER A 54 -4.02 15.18 13.14
CA SER A 54 -3.39 13.99 13.72
C SER A 54 -4.22 12.75 13.43
N LEU A 55 -3.59 11.59 13.46
CA LEU A 55 -4.30 10.31 13.46
C LEU A 55 -5.19 10.15 14.70
N ASN A 56 -6.25 9.35 14.53
CA ASN A 56 -6.99 8.82 15.66
C ASN A 56 -6.10 7.83 16.41
N MET A 57 -5.99 7.99 17.73
CA MET A 57 -5.16 7.12 18.57
C MET A 57 -5.76 5.72 18.76
N ASN A 58 -7.02 5.50 18.38
CA ASN A 58 -7.62 4.17 18.40
C ASN A 58 -6.93 3.23 17.41
N GLN A 59 -6.69 1.99 17.84
CA GLN A 59 -6.06 0.94 17.05
C GLN A 59 -6.95 -0.29 17.03
N GLY A 60 -7.92 -0.29 16.11
CA GLY A 60 -8.88 -1.38 15.97
C GLY A 60 -8.30 -2.62 15.29
N ALA A 61 -8.97 -3.77 15.45
CA ALA A 61 -8.59 -5.00 14.74
C ALA A 61 -8.73 -4.86 13.21
N GLU A 62 -9.71 -4.08 12.76
CA GLU A 62 -10.00 -3.90 11.34
C GLU A 62 -8.87 -3.13 10.61
N SER A 63 -8.27 -2.13 11.25
CA SER A 63 -7.18 -1.33 10.67
C SER A 63 -5.90 -2.16 10.54
N ILE A 64 -5.57 -2.99 11.54
CA ILE A 64 -4.40 -3.88 11.45
C ILE A 64 -4.62 -4.99 10.40
N ILE A 65 -5.81 -5.59 10.33
CA ILE A 65 -6.13 -6.56 9.29
C ILE A 65 -6.02 -5.92 7.90
N SER A 66 -6.49 -4.68 7.74
CA SER A 66 -6.40 -3.94 6.48
C SER A 66 -4.95 -3.70 6.05
N TYR A 67 -4.07 -3.31 6.98
CA TYR A 67 -2.64 -3.18 6.71
C TYR A 67 -2.00 -4.52 6.33
N LEU A 68 -2.24 -5.58 7.10
CA LEU A 68 -1.64 -6.90 6.86
C LEU A 68 -2.07 -7.48 5.51
N LEU A 69 -3.35 -7.35 5.14
CA LEU A 69 -3.84 -7.75 3.83
C LEU A 69 -3.16 -6.98 2.70
N ALA A 70 -3.02 -5.66 2.86
CA ALA A 70 -2.32 -4.83 1.88
C ALA A 70 -0.84 -5.23 1.75
N ARG A 71 -0.15 -5.45 2.87
CA ARG A 71 1.25 -5.88 2.92
C ARG A 71 1.46 -7.22 2.22
N LEU A 72 0.65 -8.23 2.55
CA LEU A 72 0.74 -9.56 1.93
C LEU A 72 0.46 -9.51 0.42
N SER A 73 -0.45 -8.63 -0.02
CA SER A 73 -0.77 -8.49 -1.43
C SER A 73 0.39 -7.86 -2.21
N ILE A 74 1.05 -6.85 -1.62
CA ILE A 74 2.24 -6.20 -2.21
C ILE A 74 3.47 -7.14 -2.19
N ASP A 75 3.67 -7.89 -1.11
CA ASP A 75 4.79 -8.83 -0.96
C ASP A 75 4.57 -10.16 -1.72
N SER A 76 3.49 -10.29 -2.47
CA SER A 76 3.20 -11.50 -3.24
C SER A 76 4.27 -11.76 -4.31
N LYS A 77 4.56 -13.04 -4.59
CA LYS A 77 5.58 -13.43 -5.59
C LYS A 77 5.31 -12.82 -6.96
N GLU A 78 4.04 -12.73 -7.33
CA GLU A 78 3.57 -12.17 -8.59
C GLU A 78 3.94 -10.68 -8.68
N MET A 79 3.66 -9.92 -7.63
CA MET A 79 4.00 -8.50 -7.61
C MET A 79 5.52 -8.27 -7.53
N ASN A 80 6.26 -9.08 -6.75
CA ASN A 80 7.73 -9.07 -6.70
C ASN A 80 8.38 -9.37 -8.05
N PHE A 81 7.88 -10.38 -8.78
CA PHE A 81 8.36 -10.68 -10.13
C PHE A 81 8.18 -9.49 -11.07
N LEU A 82 7.07 -8.75 -10.95
CA LEU A 82 6.82 -7.55 -11.75
C LEU A 82 7.76 -6.40 -11.36
N PHE A 83 8.09 -6.23 -10.07
CA PHE A 83 9.11 -5.26 -9.61
C PHE A 83 10.50 -5.56 -10.16
N ASP A 84 10.90 -6.83 -10.16
CA ASP A 84 12.23 -7.23 -10.60
C ASP A 84 12.40 -7.06 -12.12
N ASN A 85 11.35 -7.29 -12.91
CA ASN A 85 11.37 -7.08 -14.36
C ASN A 85 11.40 -5.60 -14.76
N GLU A 86 10.75 -4.70 -14.01
CA GLU A 86 10.86 -3.24 -14.26
C GLU A 86 12.26 -2.70 -13.97
N LYS A 87 12.91 -3.13 -12.88
CA LYS A 87 14.31 -2.73 -12.60
C LYS A 87 15.28 -3.23 -13.67
N ALA A 88 14.94 -4.32 -14.36
CA ALA A 88 15.72 -4.85 -15.48
C ALA A 88 15.51 -4.07 -16.80
N ASN A 89 14.48 -3.20 -16.90
CA ASN A 89 14.23 -2.38 -18.08
C ASN A 89 13.80 -0.93 -17.73
N PRO A 90 14.77 -0.02 -17.54
CA PRO A 90 14.52 1.38 -17.18
C PRO A 90 13.74 2.19 -18.23
N ASP A 91 13.65 1.70 -19.47
CA ASP A 91 13.02 2.40 -20.59
C ASP A 91 11.47 2.29 -20.59
N LEU A 92 10.87 1.63 -19.60
CA LEU A 92 9.42 1.68 -19.34
C LEU A 92 8.99 2.88 -18.48
N ILE A 93 9.92 3.80 -18.17
CA ILE A 93 9.61 5.09 -17.55
C ILE A 93 9.46 6.15 -18.65
N PHE A 94 8.29 6.19 -19.29
CA PHE A 94 7.83 7.34 -20.07
C PHE A 94 6.42 7.74 -19.63
#